data_AF-A0A1B0A089-F1
#
_entry.id   AF-A0A1B0A089-F1
#
_cell.length_a   1.000
_cell.length_b   1.000
_cell.length_c   1.000
_cell.angle_alpha   90.00
_cell.angle_beta   90.00
_cell.angle_gamma   90.00
#
_symmetry.space_group_name_H-M   'P 1'
#
loop_
_entity.id
_entity.type
_entity.pdbx_description
1 polymer ?
#
loop_
_entity_poly.entity_id
_entity_poly.type
_entity_poly.pdbx_seq_one_letter_code
_entity_poly.pdbx_strand_id
1 'polypeptide(L)'
;MENSTRKLSNGLIELKIHVAAAFFKTVTDFKRLRAHSSCEIHVPPRAVFNQEPYIRIKGKTSDVVNEVKRQIDFEILNARRTLKSDYFYGVVLCGEIREKFVTFRREVLAAQIPGIGEDLFRSDTHLHISFGICVLADEIEKQKAITLLQSCGEFVRDMKMPFKIHAKGLSFKGDSPSAVRTLRAGIDCPDLVKFADRCTKRFNDSGLGNPRFSSNQVTLHVGLMDGGHSDGGRWSFTNTFDAREILRRWGDYDFGTMDCSEAKLCVIISSTSKEYYKVYSTVQLATCDTCFIKWLFLFGVNSEIDLGLLSRKLRELFLSAAQLPRHRMIALVVSLIESKYVNGENDLNLTPFYDTSSDNC
;
A
#
# COMPACT_ATOMS: atom_id res chain seq x y z
N MET A 1 5.62 -13.64 7.97
CA MET A 1 5.06 -14.79 8.72
C MET A 1 4.07 -15.48 7.80
N GLU A 2 4.57 -16.51 7.13
CA GLU A 2 3.96 -17.17 5.99
C GLU A 2 3.17 -18.41 6.40
N ASN A 3 2.27 -18.85 5.53
CA ASN A 3 1.63 -20.16 5.68
C ASN A 3 2.72 -21.24 5.71
N SER A 4 2.63 -22.19 6.63
CA SER A 4 3.60 -23.29 6.70
C SER A 4 2.95 -24.60 6.29
N THR A 5 3.63 -25.34 5.43
CA THR A 5 3.22 -26.67 4.99
C THR A 5 4.19 -27.69 5.56
N ARG A 6 3.67 -28.77 6.13
CA ARG A 6 4.50 -29.90 6.58
C ARG A 6 3.86 -31.22 6.22
N LYS A 7 4.70 -32.22 5.95
CA LYS A 7 4.28 -33.62 5.82
C LYS A 7 4.24 -34.25 7.21
N LEU A 8 3.12 -34.88 7.54
CA LEU A 8 2.91 -35.60 8.80
C LEU A 8 3.46 -37.02 8.69
N SER A 9 3.72 -37.66 9.84
CA SER A 9 4.20 -39.04 9.93
C SER A 9 3.26 -40.06 9.29
N ASN A 10 1.96 -39.76 9.23
CA ASN A 10 0.94 -40.58 8.57
C ASN A 10 0.83 -40.33 7.06
N GLY A 11 1.75 -39.59 6.46
CA GLY A 11 1.79 -39.30 5.03
C GLY A 11 0.89 -38.15 4.57
N LEU A 12 0.02 -37.61 5.45
CA LEU A 12 -0.83 -36.45 5.12
C LEU A 12 -0.01 -35.16 5.06
N ILE A 13 -0.55 -34.19 4.35
CA ILE A 13 -0.04 -32.82 4.30
C ILE A 13 -0.88 -31.95 5.22
N GLU A 14 -0.23 -31.21 6.10
CA GLU A 14 -0.85 -30.19 6.95
C GLU A 14 -0.40 -28.80 6.50
N LEU A 15 -1.37 -27.96 6.17
CA LEU A 15 -1.18 -26.54 5.91
C LEU A 15 -1.71 -25.75 7.10
N LYS A 16 -0.82 -24.96 7.71
CA LYS A 16 -1.17 -23.99 8.74
C LYS A 16 -1.33 -22.62 8.09
N ILE A 17 -2.51 -22.03 8.21
CA ILE A 17 -2.79 -20.68 7.69
C ILE A 17 -3.23 -19.75 8.81
N HIS A 18 -2.81 -18.49 8.70
CA HIS A 18 -3.26 -17.42 9.59
C HIS A 18 -4.69 -17.00 9.21
N VAL A 19 -5.55 -16.83 10.23
CA VAL A 19 -6.92 -16.31 10.11
C VAL A 19 -7.14 -15.34 11.25
N ALA A 20 -7.42 -14.07 10.93
CA ALA A 20 -7.72 -13.08 11.96
C ALA A 20 -9.00 -13.44 12.73
N ALA A 21 -9.05 -13.06 14.01
CA ALA A 21 -10.13 -13.47 14.91
C ALA A 21 -11.54 -13.15 14.38
N ALA A 22 -11.67 -12.03 13.67
CA ALA A 22 -12.89 -11.56 13.03
C ALA A 22 -13.48 -12.55 12.00
N PHE A 23 -12.67 -13.47 11.44
CA PHE A 23 -13.08 -14.36 10.35
C PHE A 23 -13.23 -15.82 10.76
N PHE A 24 -12.93 -16.21 12.01
CA PHE A 24 -13.09 -17.61 12.43
C PHE A 24 -14.53 -18.12 12.35
N LYS A 25 -15.53 -17.24 12.55
CA LYS A 25 -16.93 -17.60 12.35
C LYS A 25 -17.17 -18.04 10.90
N THR A 26 -16.68 -17.27 9.94
CA THR A 26 -16.75 -17.59 8.50
C THR A 26 -16.15 -18.96 8.20
N VAL A 27 -14.96 -19.25 8.75
CA VAL A 27 -14.30 -20.55 8.54
C VAL A 27 -15.08 -21.70 9.20
N THR A 28 -15.66 -21.45 10.38
CA THR A 28 -16.46 -22.45 11.10
C THR A 28 -17.75 -22.79 10.33
N ASP A 29 -18.43 -21.77 9.80
CA ASP A 29 -19.60 -21.94 8.95
C ASP A 29 -19.26 -22.68 7.65
N PHE A 30 -18.15 -22.31 6.99
CA PHE A 30 -17.63 -23.01 5.81
C PHE A 30 -17.38 -24.50 6.09
N LYS A 31 -16.69 -24.82 7.19
CA LYS A 31 -16.43 -26.21 7.61
C LYS A 31 -17.73 -27.01 7.78
N ARG A 32 -18.76 -26.41 8.40
CA ARG A 32 -20.05 -27.08 8.61
C ARG A 32 -20.78 -27.37 7.30
N LEU A 33 -20.74 -26.45 6.34
CA LEU A 33 -21.34 -26.62 5.02
C LEU A 33 -20.61 -27.67 4.16
N ARG A 34 -19.32 -27.91 4.44
CA ARG A 34 -18.44 -28.85 3.74
C ARG A 34 -18.21 -30.17 4.51
N ALA A 35 -19.27 -30.74 5.09
CA ALA A 35 -19.20 -31.97 5.90
C ALA A 35 -18.54 -33.19 5.20
N HIS A 36 -18.45 -33.18 3.86
CA HIS A 36 -17.90 -34.26 3.02
C HIS A 36 -16.60 -33.91 2.30
N SER A 37 -15.86 -32.87 2.74
CA SER A 37 -14.58 -32.55 2.09
C SER A 37 -13.53 -33.64 2.35
N SER A 38 -12.66 -33.91 1.37
CA SER A 38 -11.51 -34.81 1.52
C SER A 38 -10.41 -34.27 2.44
N CYS A 39 -10.63 -33.10 3.04
CA CYS A 39 -9.75 -32.46 4.01
C CYS A 39 -10.38 -32.39 5.40
N GLU A 40 -9.52 -32.47 6.40
CA GLU A 40 -9.87 -32.15 7.78
C GLU A 40 -9.47 -30.70 8.08
N ILE A 41 -10.44 -29.87 8.47
CA ILE A 41 -10.20 -28.48 8.87
C ILE A 41 -10.26 -28.38 10.39
N HIS A 42 -9.14 -28.08 11.03
CA HIS A 42 -9.06 -27.81 12.45
C HIS A 42 -9.11 -26.31 12.71
N VAL A 43 -10.20 -25.86 13.32
CA VAL A 43 -10.38 -24.49 13.82
C VAL A 43 -10.15 -24.51 15.32
N PRO A 44 -9.33 -23.60 15.89
CA PRO A 44 -9.11 -23.54 17.33
C PRO A 44 -10.42 -23.27 18.10
N PRO A 45 -10.49 -23.55 19.40
CA PRO A 45 -11.65 -23.16 20.22
C PRO A 45 -11.83 -21.64 20.25
N ARG A 46 -13.10 -21.18 20.31
CA ARG A 46 -13.42 -19.74 20.33
C ARG A 46 -12.72 -18.97 21.46
N ALA A 47 -12.48 -19.62 22.59
CA ALA A 47 -11.82 -19.03 23.74
C ALA A 47 -10.37 -18.60 23.47
N VAL A 48 -9.73 -19.13 22.42
CA VAL A 48 -8.31 -18.89 22.12
C VAL A 48 -8.05 -18.21 20.77
N PHE A 49 -9.07 -17.67 20.10
CA PHE A 49 -8.93 -17.08 18.76
C PHE A 49 -7.88 -15.94 18.66
N ASN A 50 -7.68 -15.18 19.73
CA ASN A 50 -6.69 -14.11 19.75
C ASN A 50 -5.27 -14.61 20.06
N GLN A 51 -5.14 -15.77 20.73
CA GLN A 51 -3.85 -16.37 21.08
C GLN A 51 -3.36 -17.37 20.01
N GLU A 52 -4.28 -18.10 19.36
CA GLU A 52 -4.00 -19.06 18.29
C GLU A 52 -4.73 -18.61 17.00
N PRO A 53 -4.22 -17.58 16.29
CA PRO A 53 -4.86 -17.03 15.09
C PRO A 53 -4.58 -17.90 13.84
N TYR A 54 -4.57 -19.23 13.99
CA TYR A 54 -4.23 -20.16 12.93
C TYR A 54 -5.23 -21.31 12.85
N ILE A 55 -5.61 -21.67 11.63
CA ILE A 55 -6.29 -22.94 11.37
C ILE A 55 -5.30 -23.92 10.73
N ARG A 56 -5.62 -25.21 10.81
CA ARG A 56 -4.86 -26.28 10.15
C ARG A 56 -5.77 -27.01 9.17
N ILE A 57 -5.32 -27.18 7.93
CA ILE A 57 -6.00 -27.97 6.90
C ILE A 57 -5.15 -29.20 6.64
N LYS A 58 -5.71 -30.40 6.83
CA LYS A 58 -5.03 -31.66 6.55
C LYS A 58 -5.65 -32.35 5.34
N GLY A 59 -4.83 -32.90 4.46
CA GLY A 59 -5.31 -33.62 3.27
C GLY A 59 -4.25 -34.56 2.71
N LYS A 60 -4.64 -35.37 1.72
CA LYS A 60 -3.75 -36.38 1.12
C LYS A 60 -2.65 -35.77 0.25
N THR A 61 -2.94 -34.67 -0.44
CA THR A 61 -2.01 -34.01 -1.38
C THR A 61 -2.04 -32.50 -1.19
N SER A 62 -1.01 -31.81 -1.71
CA SER A 62 -0.86 -30.36 -1.56
C SER A 62 -1.95 -29.64 -2.33
N ASP A 63 -2.30 -30.15 -3.51
CA ASP A 63 -3.34 -29.57 -4.37
C ASP A 63 -4.70 -29.56 -3.69
N VAL A 64 -5.08 -30.67 -3.03
CA VAL A 64 -6.35 -30.76 -2.32
C VAL A 64 -6.39 -29.78 -1.14
N VAL A 65 -5.30 -29.67 -0.39
CA VAL A 65 -5.19 -28.74 0.74
C VAL A 65 -5.21 -27.29 0.27
N ASN A 66 -4.51 -26.95 -0.81
CA ASN A 66 -4.50 -25.62 -1.40
C ASN A 66 -5.85 -25.25 -2.01
N GLU A 67 -6.58 -26.20 -2.58
CA GLU A 67 -7.92 -25.94 -3.10
C GLU A 67 -8.89 -25.57 -1.98
N VAL A 68 -8.87 -26.30 -0.86
CA VAL A 68 -9.66 -25.94 0.33
C VAL A 68 -9.24 -24.59 0.90
N LYS A 69 -7.92 -24.28 0.89
CA LYS A 69 -7.41 -22.97 1.28
C LYS A 69 -7.99 -21.85 0.41
N ARG A 70 -7.97 -21.99 -0.93
CA ARG A 70 -8.52 -20.96 -1.84
C ARG A 70 -10.00 -20.69 -1.57
N GLN A 71 -10.77 -21.74 -1.28
CA GLN A 71 -12.19 -21.60 -0.94
C GLN A 71 -12.38 -20.84 0.38
N ILE A 72 -11.58 -21.15 1.42
CA ILE A 72 -11.57 -20.39 2.67
C ILE A 72 -11.16 -18.93 2.43
N ASP A 73 -10.10 -18.69 1.66
CA ASP A 73 -9.65 -17.33 1.34
C ASP A 73 -10.76 -16.53 0.63
N PHE A 74 -11.52 -17.16 -0.26
CA PHE A 74 -12.66 -16.55 -0.95
C PHE A 74 -13.78 -16.17 0.02
N GLU A 75 -14.16 -17.05 0.95
CA GLU A 75 -15.16 -16.75 1.97
C GLU A 75 -14.69 -15.62 2.91
N ILE A 76 -13.42 -15.63 3.30
CA ILE A 76 -12.81 -14.56 4.11
C ILE A 76 -12.84 -13.24 3.33
N LEU A 77 -12.49 -13.25 2.05
CA LEU A 77 -12.52 -12.05 1.20
C LEU A 77 -13.94 -11.47 1.13
N ASN A 78 -14.96 -12.30 1.00
CA ASN A 78 -16.36 -11.87 1.00
C ASN A 78 -16.78 -11.30 2.36
N ALA A 79 -16.45 -11.97 3.46
CA ALA A 79 -16.73 -11.48 4.81
C ALA A 79 -16.03 -10.12 5.06
N ARG A 80 -14.76 -9.98 4.64
CA ARG A 80 -13.96 -8.77 4.77
C ARG A 80 -14.60 -7.56 4.08
N ARG A 81 -15.31 -7.74 2.96
CA ARG A 81 -16.00 -6.64 2.25
C ARG A 81 -17.10 -5.96 3.06
N THR A 82 -17.55 -6.58 4.14
CA THR A 82 -18.58 -6.04 5.04
C THR A 82 -17.99 -5.23 6.20
N LEU A 83 -16.68 -5.37 6.46
CA LEU A 83 -15.98 -4.62 7.50
C LEU A 83 -15.72 -3.19 7.03
N LYS A 84 -15.84 -2.25 7.97
CA LYS A 84 -15.32 -0.90 7.78
C LYS A 84 -13.80 -0.91 7.91
N SER A 85 -13.13 -0.03 7.20
CA SER A 85 -11.70 0.20 7.39
C SER A 85 -11.38 1.68 7.35
N ASP A 86 -10.45 2.04 8.23
CA ASP A 86 -9.86 3.36 8.36
C ASP A 86 -8.43 3.38 7.80
N TYR A 87 -7.95 2.27 7.24
CA TYR A 87 -6.60 2.14 6.68
C TYR A 87 -6.56 2.41 5.18
N PHE A 88 -5.60 3.23 4.76
CA PHE A 88 -5.29 3.47 3.35
C PHE A 88 -3.79 3.50 3.14
N TYR A 89 -3.38 3.32 1.89
CA TYR A 89 -2.01 3.56 1.46
C TYR A 89 -1.99 4.52 0.28
N GLY A 90 -1.00 5.40 0.25
CA GLY A 90 -0.98 6.52 -0.68
C GLY A 90 0.07 7.58 -0.38
N VAL A 91 -0.18 8.80 -0.88
CA VAL A 91 0.68 9.98 -0.71
C VAL A 91 -0.03 11.00 0.16
N VAL A 92 0.67 11.56 1.15
CA VAL A 92 0.19 12.74 1.89
C VAL A 92 0.71 13.99 1.18
N LEU A 93 -0.18 14.93 0.90
CA LEU A 93 0.14 16.15 0.15
C LEU A 93 0.59 17.27 1.09
N CYS A 94 1.55 18.07 0.64
CA CYS A 94 2.15 19.16 1.41
C CYS A 94 2.65 20.29 0.48
N GLY A 95 3.29 21.31 1.07
CA GLY A 95 3.86 22.44 0.32
C GLY A 95 2.81 23.25 -0.43
N GLU A 96 3.14 23.62 -1.67
CA GLU A 96 2.33 24.48 -2.54
C GLU A 96 0.87 23.99 -2.65
N ILE A 97 0.65 22.69 -2.80
CA ILE A 97 -0.70 22.10 -2.92
C ILE A 97 -1.55 22.38 -1.68
N ARG A 98 -0.96 22.27 -0.49
CA ARG A 98 -1.67 22.55 0.76
C ARG A 98 -1.95 24.05 0.90
N GLU A 99 -0.98 24.90 0.57
CA GLU A 99 -1.10 26.36 0.66
C GLU A 99 -2.18 26.89 -0.30
N LYS A 100 -2.21 26.39 -1.54
CA LYS A 100 -3.24 26.73 -2.52
C LYS A 100 -4.61 26.15 -2.17
N PHE A 101 -4.68 24.98 -1.53
CA PHE A 101 -5.95 24.50 -0.97
C PHE A 101 -6.50 25.43 0.12
N VAL A 102 -5.66 25.93 1.03
CA VAL A 102 -6.07 26.91 2.04
C VAL A 102 -6.57 28.20 1.38
N THR A 103 -5.89 28.64 0.31
CA THR A 103 -6.30 29.81 -0.48
C THR A 103 -7.66 29.60 -1.15
N PHE A 104 -7.83 28.47 -1.85
CA PHE A 104 -9.10 28.06 -2.46
C PHE A 104 -10.24 28.04 -1.44
N ARG A 105 -10.05 27.40 -0.28
CA ARG A 105 -11.05 27.36 0.79
C ARG A 105 -11.45 28.77 1.23
N ARG A 106 -10.48 29.66 1.45
CA ARG A 106 -10.72 31.05 1.84
C ARG A 106 -11.54 31.81 0.79
N GLU A 107 -11.20 31.66 -0.49
CA GLU A 107 -11.90 32.32 -1.59
C GLU A 107 -13.34 31.83 -1.76
N VAL A 108 -13.56 30.52 -1.68
CA VAL A 108 -14.90 29.94 -1.77
C VAL A 108 -15.79 30.39 -0.60
N LEU A 109 -15.26 30.40 0.63
CA LEU A 109 -16.00 30.87 1.80
C LEU A 109 -16.30 32.37 1.71
N ALA A 110 -15.37 33.19 1.23
CA ALA A 110 -15.56 34.62 1.03
C ALA A 110 -16.65 34.94 -0.02
N ALA A 111 -16.92 34.03 -0.94
CA ALA A 111 -17.97 34.19 -1.95
C ALA A 111 -19.40 33.98 -1.39
N GLN A 112 -19.55 33.53 -0.14
CA GLN A 112 -20.83 33.38 0.57
C GLN A 112 -21.89 32.60 -0.25
N ILE A 113 -21.46 31.51 -0.89
CA ILE A 113 -22.35 30.66 -1.68
C ILE A 113 -23.38 29.99 -0.74
N PRO A 114 -24.69 30.07 -1.00
CA PRO A 114 -25.70 29.46 -0.15
C PRO A 114 -25.47 27.95 0.04
N GLY A 115 -25.51 27.50 1.30
CA GLY A 115 -25.32 26.09 1.66
C GLY A 115 -23.87 25.61 1.64
N ILE A 116 -22.89 26.50 1.41
CA ILE A 116 -21.46 26.16 1.48
C ILE A 116 -20.88 26.69 2.79
N GLY A 117 -20.69 25.78 3.75
CA GLY A 117 -20.08 26.05 5.05
C GLY A 117 -18.64 25.56 5.15
N GLU A 118 -17.96 25.98 6.22
CA GLU A 118 -16.59 25.56 6.55
C GLU A 118 -16.49 24.05 6.84
N ASP A 119 -17.57 23.46 7.38
CA ASP A 119 -17.72 22.05 7.72
C ASP A 119 -17.67 21.11 6.51
N LEU A 120 -17.89 21.64 5.30
CA LEU A 120 -17.75 20.88 4.07
C LEU A 120 -16.28 20.65 3.69
N PHE A 121 -15.37 21.53 4.11
CA PHE A 121 -13.96 21.44 3.72
C PHE A 121 -13.21 20.42 4.57
N ARG A 122 -12.37 19.62 3.91
CA ARG A 122 -11.38 18.83 4.64
C ARG A 122 -10.38 19.75 5.33
N SER A 123 -9.81 19.27 6.43
CA SER A 123 -8.63 19.91 7.01
C SER A 123 -7.49 19.89 6.01
N ASP A 124 -6.70 20.96 6.00
CA ASP A 124 -5.51 21.11 5.17
C ASP A 124 -4.41 20.10 5.54
N THR A 125 -4.40 19.62 6.78
CA THR A 125 -3.53 18.52 7.24
C THR A 125 -3.99 17.14 6.75
N HIS A 126 -5.17 17.02 6.12
CA HIS A 126 -5.79 15.74 5.70
C HIS A 126 -5.76 15.54 4.18
N LEU A 127 -4.99 16.35 3.45
CA LEU A 127 -4.88 16.20 2.00
C LEU A 127 -3.99 15.01 1.66
N HIS A 128 -4.56 14.04 0.94
CA HIS A 128 -3.86 12.85 0.53
C HIS A 128 -4.44 12.30 -0.78
N ILE A 129 -3.60 11.56 -1.50
CA ILE A 129 -4.00 10.72 -2.61
C ILE A 129 -4.04 9.29 -2.10
N SER A 130 -5.19 8.63 -2.18
CA SER A 130 -5.31 7.21 -1.84
C SER A 130 -5.05 6.35 -3.08
N PHE A 131 -4.10 5.43 -3.01
CA PHE A 131 -3.95 4.37 -4.02
C PHE A 131 -5.00 3.29 -3.82
N GLY A 132 -5.27 2.95 -2.55
CA GLY A 132 -6.31 2.01 -2.17
C GLY A 132 -6.56 1.96 -0.67
N ILE A 133 -7.61 1.23 -0.31
CA ILE A 133 -8.00 0.93 1.07
C ILE A 133 -7.64 -0.52 1.36
N CYS A 134 -7.13 -0.79 2.55
CA CYS A 134 -6.93 -2.15 3.05
C CYS A 134 -7.77 -2.36 4.31
N VAL A 135 -8.28 -3.57 4.55
CA VAL A 135 -9.01 -3.90 5.78
C VAL A 135 -8.08 -4.78 6.60
N LEU A 136 -7.62 -4.32 7.76
CA LEU A 136 -6.62 -5.02 8.59
C LEU A 136 -7.27 -5.43 9.92
N ALA A 137 -7.51 -6.72 10.11
CA ALA A 137 -8.32 -7.25 11.20
C ALA A 137 -7.51 -7.61 12.46
N ASP A 138 -6.19 -7.77 12.34
CA ASP A 138 -5.28 -8.01 13.47
C ASP A 138 -3.86 -7.48 13.21
N GLU A 139 -2.96 -7.66 14.18
CA GLU A 139 -1.58 -7.19 14.10
C GLU A 139 -0.75 -7.96 13.06
N ILE A 140 -1.07 -9.22 12.79
CA ILE A 140 -0.38 -10.03 11.78
C ILE A 140 -0.68 -9.46 10.39
N GLU A 141 -1.93 -9.10 10.11
CA GLU A 141 -2.31 -8.44 8.85
C GLU A 141 -1.68 -7.05 8.72
N LYS A 142 -1.55 -6.29 9.80
CA LYS A 142 -0.82 -5.01 9.78
C LYS A 142 0.63 -5.21 9.39
N GLN A 143 1.34 -6.15 10.01
CA GLN A 143 2.74 -6.42 9.66
C GLN A 143 2.89 -6.92 8.21
N LYS A 144 1.93 -7.72 7.72
CA LYS A 144 1.87 -8.11 6.30
C LYS A 144 1.67 -6.91 5.38
N ALA A 145 0.76 -5.99 5.70
CA ALA A 145 0.51 -4.78 4.93
C ALA A 145 1.74 -3.84 4.89
N ILE A 146 2.46 -3.71 6.02
CA ILE A 146 3.73 -2.98 6.09
C ILE A 146 4.76 -3.58 5.13
N THR A 147 4.92 -4.91 5.19
CA THR A 147 5.87 -5.65 4.34
C THR A 147 5.50 -5.52 2.85
N LEU A 148 4.20 -5.59 2.53
CA LEU A 148 3.69 -5.41 1.17
C LEU A 148 3.99 -4.01 0.65
N LEU A 149 3.71 -2.95 1.42
CA LEU A 149 4.03 -1.59 0.99
C LEU A 149 5.53 -1.40 0.77
N GLN A 150 6.37 -1.92 1.67
CA GLN A 150 7.83 -1.88 1.51
C GLN A 150 8.28 -2.56 0.21
N SER A 151 7.71 -3.73 -0.11
CA SER A 151 8.02 -4.43 -1.37
C SER A 151 7.62 -3.64 -2.62
N CYS A 152 6.62 -2.75 -2.52
CA CYS A 152 6.19 -1.93 -3.66
C CYS A 152 7.26 -0.94 -4.11
N GLY A 153 8.25 -0.63 -3.26
CA GLY A 153 9.37 0.24 -3.63
C GLY A 153 10.14 -0.24 -4.86
N GLU A 154 10.10 -1.53 -5.20
CA GLU A 154 10.73 -2.05 -6.42
C GLU A 154 10.06 -1.58 -7.71
N PHE A 155 8.80 -1.13 -7.65
CA PHE A 155 8.04 -0.73 -8.82
C PHE A 155 8.52 0.58 -9.45
N VAL A 156 9.34 1.37 -8.75
CA VAL A 156 9.80 2.68 -9.23
C VAL A 156 11.01 2.61 -10.17
N ARG A 157 11.55 1.41 -10.40
CA ARG A 157 12.75 1.18 -11.23
C ARG A 157 12.62 1.74 -12.65
N ASP A 158 11.42 1.72 -13.21
CA ASP A 158 11.10 2.18 -14.58
C ASP A 158 10.22 3.45 -14.58
N MET A 159 10.34 4.30 -13.55
CA MET A 159 9.53 5.51 -13.35
C MET A 159 10.42 6.75 -13.16
N LYS A 160 9.91 7.92 -13.53
CA LYS A 160 10.61 9.20 -13.29
C LYS A 160 10.43 9.63 -11.83
N MET A 161 11.54 9.71 -11.10
CA MET A 161 11.59 10.15 -9.71
C MET A 161 12.32 11.50 -9.55
N PRO A 162 11.95 12.33 -8.55
CA PRO A 162 10.75 12.21 -7.72
C PRO A 162 9.47 12.34 -8.56
N PHE A 163 8.35 11.81 -8.07
CA PHE A 163 7.07 12.00 -8.73
C PHE A 163 6.69 13.48 -8.66
N LYS A 164 6.61 14.12 -9.82
CA LYS A 164 6.15 15.50 -9.95
C LYS A 164 4.63 15.50 -10.00
N ILE A 165 4.00 15.72 -8.86
CA ILE A 165 2.54 15.75 -8.72
C ILE A 165 2.06 17.14 -9.05
N HIS A 166 1.13 17.27 -10.01
CA HIS A 166 0.38 18.50 -10.25
C HIS A 166 -1.08 18.28 -9.91
N ALA A 167 -1.61 19.03 -8.93
CA ALA A 167 -3.02 19.00 -8.57
C ALA A 167 -3.75 20.16 -9.27
N LYS A 168 -4.75 19.85 -10.09
CA LYS A 168 -5.46 20.88 -10.88
C LYS A 168 -6.88 20.46 -11.24
N GLY A 169 -7.71 21.46 -11.46
CA GLY A 169 -9.11 21.32 -11.85
C GLY A 169 -9.98 20.70 -10.77
N LEU A 170 -11.28 20.89 -10.89
CA LEU A 170 -12.28 20.34 -9.98
C LEU A 170 -13.09 19.25 -10.67
N SER A 171 -13.36 18.19 -9.92
CA SER A 171 -14.22 17.09 -10.35
C SER A 171 -15.02 16.51 -9.19
N PHE A 172 -16.05 15.77 -9.51
CA PHE A 172 -16.84 15.00 -8.54
C PHE A 172 -17.27 13.68 -9.17
N LYS A 173 -17.70 12.73 -8.33
CA LYS A 173 -18.31 11.48 -8.79
C LYS A 173 -19.82 11.53 -8.53
N GLY A 174 -20.62 11.34 -9.56
CA GLY A 174 -22.08 11.37 -9.52
C GLY A 174 -22.65 12.06 -10.76
N ASP A 175 -23.98 12.11 -10.85
CA ASP A 175 -24.66 12.56 -12.09
C ASP A 175 -25.00 14.05 -12.10
N SER A 176 -25.06 14.72 -10.93
CA SER A 176 -25.45 16.13 -10.84
C SER A 176 -24.49 16.97 -10.00
N PRO A 177 -24.03 18.13 -10.52
CA PRO A 177 -23.26 19.11 -9.75
C PRO A 177 -24.10 19.82 -8.67
N SER A 178 -25.44 19.69 -8.69
CA SER A 178 -26.31 20.24 -7.64
C SER A 178 -26.41 19.35 -6.39
N ALA A 179 -25.86 18.13 -6.45
CA ALA A 179 -25.94 17.13 -5.38
C ALA A 179 -24.60 16.37 -5.28
N VAL A 180 -23.53 17.11 -5.02
CA VAL A 180 -22.17 16.55 -4.89
C VAL A 180 -21.96 15.98 -3.50
N ARG A 181 -21.42 14.76 -3.43
CA ARG A 181 -21.01 14.14 -2.17
C ARG A 181 -19.58 14.47 -1.78
N THR A 182 -18.67 14.42 -2.77
CA THR A 182 -17.25 14.71 -2.60
C THR A 182 -16.75 15.49 -3.79
N LEU A 183 -16.26 16.71 -3.55
CA LEU A 183 -15.53 17.51 -4.54
C LEU A 183 -14.04 17.20 -4.43
N ARG A 184 -13.36 17.13 -5.58
CA ARG A 184 -11.99 16.62 -5.69
C ARG A 184 -11.17 17.49 -6.64
N ALA A 185 -9.86 17.48 -6.45
CA ALA A 185 -8.93 17.88 -7.50
C ALA A 185 -8.35 16.68 -8.24
N GLY A 186 -8.12 16.84 -9.54
CA GLY A 186 -7.43 15.87 -10.36
C GLY A 186 -5.93 15.88 -10.09
N ILE A 187 -5.28 14.72 -10.25
CA ILE A 187 -3.83 14.57 -10.12
C ILE A 187 -3.24 14.21 -11.48
N ASP A 188 -2.35 15.06 -11.96
CA ASP A 188 -1.55 14.84 -13.16
C ASP A 188 -0.15 14.39 -12.76
N CYS A 189 0.08 13.08 -12.84
CA CYS A 189 1.37 12.43 -12.64
C CYS A 189 1.32 10.97 -13.17
N PRO A 190 1.61 10.73 -14.47
CA PRO A 190 1.45 9.41 -15.09
C PRO A 190 2.24 8.29 -14.39
N ASP A 191 3.46 8.58 -13.93
CA ASP A 191 4.30 7.61 -13.22
C ASP A 191 3.72 7.25 -11.84
N LEU A 192 3.11 8.21 -11.13
CA LEU A 192 2.43 7.93 -9.86
C LEU A 192 1.17 7.08 -10.08
N VAL A 193 0.41 7.31 -11.16
CA VAL A 193 -0.75 6.47 -11.53
C VAL A 193 -0.28 5.03 -11.76
N LYS A 194 0.78 4.84 -12.56
CA LYS A 194 1.38 3.53 -12.82
C LYS A 194 1.89 2.85 -11.54
N PHE A 195 2.48 3.61 -10.62
CA PHE A 195 2.90 3.12 -9.31
C PHE A 195 1.72 2.68 -8.45
N ALA A 196 0.68 3.53 -8.37
CA ALA A 196 -0.53 3.26 -7.62
C ALA A 196 -1.24 2.00 -8.13
N ASP A 197 -1.38 1.83 -9.44
CA ASP A 197 -1.98 0.63 -10.05
C ASP A 197 -1.23 -0.66 -9.65
N ARG A 198 0.10 -0.64 -9.70
CA ARG A 198 0.94 -1.78 -9.29
C ARG A 198 0.82 -2.07 -7.79
N CYS A 199 0.82 -1.04 -6.95
CA CYS A 199 0.57 -1.17 -5.51
C CYS A 199 -0.80 -1.80 -5.24
N THR A 200 -1.85 -1.24 -5.85
CA THR A 200 -3.22 -1.69 -5.68
C THR A 200 -3.40 -3.13 -6.12
N LYS A 201 -2.84 -3.51 -7.26
CA LYS A 201 -2.82 -4.91 -7.69
C LYS A 201 -2.16 -5.81 -6.64
N ARG A 202 -0.97 -5.47 -6.14
CA ARG A 202 -0.26 -6.28 -5.13
C ARG A 202 -1.04 -6.42 -3.83
N PHE A 203 -1.66 -5.34 -3.35
CA PHE A 203 -2.51 -5.39 -2.17
C PHE A 203 -3.76 -6.26 -2.37
N ASN A 204 -4.40 -6.19 -3.55
CA ASN A 204 -5.55 -7.03 -3.87
C ASN A 204 -5.17 -8.50 -4.03
N ASP A 205 -4.07 -8.81 -4.72
CA ASP A 205 -3.54 -10.17 -4.88
C ASP A 205 -3.23 -10.82 -3.52
N SER A 206 -2.80 -10.03 -2.52
CA SER A 206 -2.56 -10.51 -1.15
C SER A 206 -3.82 -10.80 -0.33
N GLY A 207 -5.00 -10.38 -0.81
CA GLY A 207 -6.28 -10.48 -0.08
C GLY A 207 -6.50 -9.41 1.01
N LEU A 208 -5.55 -8.48 1.21
CA LEU A 208 -5.69 -7.37 2.19
C LEU A 208 -6.27 -6.09 1.58
N GLY A 209 -6.12 -5.91 0.26
CA GLY A 209 -6.71 -4.79 -0.47
C GLY A 209 -8.22 -4.90 -0.61
N ASN A 210 -8.89 -3.76 -0.77
CA ASN A 210 -10.30 -3.69 -1.11
C ASN A 210 -10.48 -3.75 -2.63
N PRO A 211 -11.04 -4.85 -3.19
CA PRO A 211 -11.11 -5.04 -4.64
C PRO A 211 -11.95 -3.98 -5.37
N ARG A 212 -12.78 -3.20 -4.66
CA ARG A 212 -13.52 -2.07 -5.26
C ARG A 212 -12.62 -0.97 -5.79
N PHE A 213 -11.35 -0.93 -5.37
CA PHE A 213 -10.33 -0.02 -5.88
C PHE A 213 -9.60 -0.56 -7.11
N SER A 214 -9.95 -1.76 -7.59
CA SER A 214 -9.33 -2.43 -8.76
C SER A 214 -10.05 -2.12 -10.08
N SER A 215 -10.39 -0.86 -10.35
CA SER A 215 -10.88 -0.47 -11.69
C SER A 215 -9.69 -0.23 -12.63
N ASN A 216 -9.87 -0.55 -13.91
CA ASN A 216 -8.86 -0.56 -14.99
C ASN A 216 -8.19 0.80 -15.35
N GLN A 217 -8.13 1.74 -14.42
CA GLN A 217 -7.32 2.97 -14.42
C GLN A 217 -7.67 3.71 -13.13
N VAL A 218 -6.77 3.75 -12.14
CA VAL A 218 -7.00 4.58 -10.96
C VAL A 218 -6.87 6.05 -11.39
N THR A 219 -7.99 6.76 -11.53
CA THR A 219 -7.96 8.23 -11.62
C THR A 219 -7.60 8.76 -10.23
N LEU A 220 -6.31 9.02 -10.03
CA LEU A 220 -5.83 9.62 -8.79
C LEU A 220 -6.45 11.01 -8.60
N HIS A 221 -6.88 11.25 -7.38
CA HIS A 221 -7.54 12.48 -6.98
C HIS A 221 -7.26 12.76 -5.51
N VAL A 222 -7.41 14.02 -5.12
CA VAL A 222 -7.47 14.43 -3.71
C VAL A 222 -8.89 14.93 -3.42
N GLY A 223 -9.49 14.43 -2.34
CA GLY A 223 -10.76 14.97 -1.86
C GLY A 223 -10.55 16.31 -1.16
N LEU A 224 -11.35 17.30 -1.51
CA LEU A 224 -11.25 18.68 -1.02
C LEU A 224 -12.41 19.02 -0.08
N MET A 225 -13.62 18.63 -0.47
CA MET A 225 -14.84 18.86 0.27
C MET A 225 -15.70 17.59 0.31
N ASP A 226 -16.40 17.36 1.41
CA ASP A 226 -17.39 16.29 1.57
C ASP A 226 -18.68 16.88 2.13
N GLY A 227 -19.84 16.31 1.77
CA GLY A 227 -21.18 16.79 2.18
C GLY A 227 -21.50 16.78 3.68
N GLY A 228 -20.49 16.69 4.55
CA GLY A 228 -20.65 16.85 5.99
C GLY A 228 -21.09 15.59 6.75
N HIS A 229 -20.95 15.69 8.07
CA HIS A 229 -21.33 14.68 9.06
C HIS A 229 -22.78 14.96 9.51
N SER A 230 -23.57 13.93 9.79
CA SER A 230 -24.84 14.14 10.51
C SER A 230 -24.56 14.61 11.94
N ASP A 231 -25.42 15.47 12.50
CA ASP A 231 -25.40 15.89 13.90
C ASP A 231 -25.10 14.70 14.81
N GLY A 232 -23.99 14.79 15.57
CA GLY A 232 -23.46 13.69 16.38
C GLY A 232 -22.18 13.04 15.84
N GLY A 233 -21.46 13.69 14.92
CA GLY A 233 -20.10 13.28 14.51
C GLY A 233 -20.04 12.00 13.67
N ARG A 234 -21.19 11.49 13.20
CA ARG A 234 -21.23 10.35 12.28
C ARG A 234 -21.12 10.83 10.84
N TRP A 235 -20.18 10.26 10.09
CA TRP A 235 -20.10 10.46 8.64
C TRP A 235 -21.37 9.90 7.99
N SER A 236 -22.16 10.79 7.36
CA SER A 236 -23.36 10.43 6.63
C SER A 236 -23.04 10.24 5.15
N PHE A 237 -23.35 9.08 4.60
CA PHE A 237 -23.19 8.81 3.17
C PHE A 237 -24.30 9.45 2.31
N THR A 238 -25.31 10.08 2.91
CA THR A 238 -26.47 10.64 2.18
C THR A 238 -26.41 12.14 2.00
N ASN A 239 -25.47 12.84 2.65
CA ASN A 239 -25.42 14.29 2.58
C ASN A 239 -24.72 14.75 1.29
N THR A 240 -25.28 15.78 0.66
CA THR A 240 -24.79 16.38 -0.58
C THR A 240 -24.83 17.89 -0.49
N PHE A 241 -24.06 18.57 -1.34
CA PHE A 241 -24.06 20.03 -1.47
C PHE A 241 -24.08 20.45 -2.94
N ASP A 242 -24.53 21.67 -3.21
CA ASP A 242 -24.58 22.24 -4.55
C ASP A 242 -23.22 22.86 -4.91
N ALA A 243 -22.49 22.20 -5.80
CA ALA A 243 -21.16 22.63 -6.24
C ALA A 243 -21.19 23.44 -7.54
N ARG A 244 -22.37 23.72 -8.13
CA ARG A 244 -22.46 24.38 -9.45
C ARG A 244 -21.70 25.69 -9.50
N GLU A 245 -21.87 26.54 -8.49
CA GLU A 245 -21.21 27.84 -8.46
C GLU A 245 -19.72 27.72 -8.18
N ILE A 246 -19.30 26.73 -7.38
CA ILE A 246 -17.88 26.43 -7.14
C ILE A 246 -17.22 25.98 -8.45
N LEU A 247 -17.84 25.05 -9.16
CA LEU A 247 -17.34 24.55 -10.45
C LEU A 247 -17.31 25.65 -11.51
N ARG A 248 -18.28 26.56 -11.52
CA ARG A 248 -18.32 27.68 -12.47
C ARG A 248 -17.17 28.66 -12.28
N ARG A 249 -16.79 28.96 -11.04
CA ARG A 249 -15.77 29.98 -10.72
C ARG A 249 -14.36 29.42 -10.56
N TRP A 250 -14.23 28.20 -10.05
CA TRP A 250 -12.94 27.56 -9.74
C TRP A 250 -12.76 26.20 -10.43
N GLY A 251 -13.55 25.89 -11.46
CA GLY A 251 -13.50 24.61 -12.18
C GLY A 251 -12.12 24.21 -12.68
N ASP A 252 -11.32 25.18 -13.11
CA ASP A 252 -9.96 24.97 -13.62
C ASP A 252 -8.87 25.43 -12.61
N TYR A 253 -9.21 25.50 -11.32
CA TYR A 253 -8.28 25.98 -10.29
C TYR A 253 -7.00 25.13 -10.24
N ASP A 254 -5.85 25.79 -10.26
CA ASP A 254 -4.54 25.16 -10.19
C ASP A 254 -4.05 25.14 -8.74
N PHE A 255 -4.02 23.95 -8.12
CA PHE A 255 -3.51 23.76 -6.76
C PHE A 255 -1.98 23.66 -6.73
N GLY A 256 -1.29 23.73 -7.87
CA GLY A 256 0.17 23.76 -7.92
C GLY A 256 0.80 22.37 -7.84
N THR A 257 2.09 22.36 -7.56
CA THR A 257 2.94 21.18 -7.75
C THR A 257 3.66 20.76 -6.49
N MET A 258 4.01 19.47 -6.38
CA MET A 258 4.93 18.98 -5.37
C MET A 258 5.77 17.81 -5.89
N ASP A 259 7.01 17.72 -5.40
CA ASP A 259 7.84 16.54 -5.59
C ASP A 259 7.54 15.52 -4.49
N CYS A 260 7.31 14.26 -4.87
CA CYS A 260 7.03 13.16 -3.97
C CYS A 260 8.01 12.00 -4.14
N SER A 261 8.61 11.60 -3.02
CA SER A 261 9.59 10.50 -2.94
C SER A 261 9.18 9.42 -1.95
N GLU A 262 7.94 9.42 -1.47
CA GLU A 262 7.49 8.46 -0.45
C GLU A 262 6.02 8.09 -0.61
N ALA A 263 5.69 6.85 -0.25
CA ALA A 263 4.32 6.42 -0.04
C ALA A 263 4.16 5.91 1.40
N LYS A 264 2.96 6.05 1.96
CA LYS A 264 2.67 5.77 3.36
C LYS A 264 1.51 4.79 3.50
N LEU A 265 1.55 3.95 4.53
CA LEU A 265 0.42 3.21 5.06
C LEU A 265 -0.07 3.97 6.30
N CYS A 266 -1.31 4.43 6.27
CA CYS A 266 -1.89 5.27 7.29
C CYS A 266 -3.19 4.67 7.82
N VAL A 267 -3.52 4.99 9.08
CA VAL A 267 -4.88 4.87 9.60
C VAL A 267 -5.42 6.26 9.88
N ILE A 268 -6.70 6.47 9.62
CA ILE A 268 -7.44 7.66 10.03
C ILE A 268 -7.81 7.49 11.51
N ILE A 269 -7.28 8.34 12.40
CA ILE A 269 -7.49 8.19 13.87
C ILE A 269 -8.73 8.96 14.32
N SER A 270 -8.87 10.21 13.88
CA SER A 270 -9.98 11.08 14.28
C SER A 270 -10.05 12.28 13.34
N SER A 271 -11.27 12.68 12.96
CA SER A 271 -11.52 13.89 12.18
C SER A 271 -11.36 15.20 12.96
N THR A 272 -11.14 15.13 14.29
CA THR A 272 -11.15 16.29 15.20
C THR A 272 -9.82 16.55 15.93
N SER A 273 -8.81 15.68 15.78
CA SER A 273 -7.49 15.87 16.41
C SER A 273 -6.46 16.51 15.47
N LYS A 274 -5.45 17.19 16.05
CA LYS A 274 -4.29 17.72 15.30
C LYS A 274 -3.51 16.61 14.57
N GLU A 275 -3.51 15.40 15.11
CA GLU A 275 -2.97 14.20 14.47
C GLU A 275 -4.10 13.43 13.80
N TYR A 276 -4.28 13.62 12.50
CA TYR A 276 -5.35 12.95 11.75
C TYR A 276 -4.97 11.56 11.28
N TYR A 277 -3.72 11.39 10.86
CA TYR A 277 -3.17 10.11 10.46
C TYR A 277 -2.21 9.59 11.50
N LYS A 278 -2.31 8.29 11.78
CA LYS A 278 -1.16 7.54 12.30
C LYS A 278 -0.52 6.80 11.13
N VAL A 279 0.75 7.13 10.89
CA VAL A 279 1.57 6.46 9.89
C VAL A 279 2.10 5.15 10.49
N TYR A 280 1.80 4.04 9.85
CA TYR A 280 2.30 2.71 10.23
C TYR A 280 3.56 2.32 9.48
N SER A 281 3.70 2.78 8.24
CA SER A 281 4.89 2.53 7.43
C SER A 281 5.05 3.61 6.38
N THR A 282 6.30 3.91 6.05
CA THR A 282 6.70 4.76 4.94
C THR A 282 7.66 3.97 4.08
N VAL A 283 7.38 3.88 2.78
CA VAL A 283 8.32 3.38 1.79
C VAL A 283 8.96 4.57 1.08
N GLN A 284 10.29 4.63 1.12
CA GLN A 284 11.07 5.61 0.37
C GLN A 284 11.19 5.12 -1.07
N LEU A 285 10.79 5.97 -2.01
CA LEU A 285 10.68 5.68 -3.44
C LEU A 285 11.85 6.27 -4.24
N ALA A 286 12.55 7.25 -3.68
CA ALA A 286 13.81 7.73 -4.21
C ALA A 286 14.93 7.44 -3.21
N THR A 287 16.06 6.92 -3.70
CA THR A 287 17.31 6.98 -2.95
C THR A 287 17.87 8.38 -3.13
N CYS A 288 17.86 9.21 -2.09
CA CYS A 288 18.72 10.38 -2.08
C CYS A 288 20.17 9.89 -2.16
N ASP A 289 21.04 10.54 -2.95
CA ASP A 289 22.47 10.20 -3.03
C ASP A 289 23.11 10.20 -1.62
N THR A 290 22.61 11.04 -0.70
CA THR A 290 23.02 11.02 0.71
C THR A 290 22.60 9.76 1.48
N CYS A 291 21.49 9.10 1.13
CA CYS A 291 21.08 7.84 1.75
C CYS A 291 21.98 6.67 1.32
N PHE A 292 22.42 6.65 0.06
CA PHE A 292 23.38 5.67 -0.45
C PHE A 292 24.76 5.89 0.21
N ILE A 293 25.21 7.14 0.33
CA ILE A 293 26.46 7.51 1.00
C ILE A 293 26.42 7.13 2.49
N LYS A 294 25.34 7.48 3.20
CA LYS A 294 25.18 7.14 4.63
C LYS A 294 25.09 5.62 4.85
N TRP A 295 24.56 4.88 3.88
CA TRP A 295 24.56 3.42 3.85
C TRP A 295 25.97 2.84 3.63
N LEU A 296 26.79 3.37 2.71
CA LEU A 296 28.19 2.96 2.54
C LEU A 296 29.01 3.18 3.83
N PHE A 297 28.84 4.34 4.48
CA PHE A 297 29.51 4.65 5.76
C PHE A 297 29.07 3.73 6.91
N LEU A 298 27.77 3.45 7.06
CA LEU A 298 27.24 2.58 8.12
C LEU A 298 27.71 1.12 8.00
N PHE A 299 28.17 0.71 6.82
CA PHE A 299 28.67 -0.63 6.54
C PHE A 299 30.18 -0.68 6.34
N GLY A 300 30.90 0.37 6.76
CA GLY A 300 32.37 0.36 6.86
C GLY A 300 33.11 0.49 5.53
N VAL A 301 32.42 0.89 4.46
CA VAL A 301 33.08 1.24 3.19
C VAL A 301 33.67 2.64 3.34
N ASN A 302 34.85 2.73 3.95
CA ASN A 302 35.66 3.93 4.00
C ASN A 302 36.63 3.92 2.81
N SER A 303 36.24 4.55 1.71
CA SER A 303 37.21 4.94 0.69
C SER A 303 36.72 6.19 -0.03
N GLU A 304 37.68 7.04 -0.41
CA GLU A 304 37.53 8.14 -1.36
C GLU A 304 37.11 7.58 -2.72
N ILE A 305 35.85 7.14 -2.83
CA ILE A 305 35.26 6.73 -4.10
C ILE A 305 34.79 8.01 -4.78
N ASP A 306 35.38 8.34 -5.93
CA ASP A 306 34.87 9.40 -6.79
C ASP A 306 33.46 9.04 -7.26
N LEU A 307 32.47 9.69 -6.64
CA LEU A 307 31.04 9.44 -6.85
C LEU A 307 30.60 9.76 -8.29
N GLY A 308 31.39 10.54 -9.03
CA GLY A 308 31.14 10.81 -10.45
C GLY A 308 31.26 9.58 -11.35
N LEU A 309 31.96 8.53 -10.89
CA LEU A 309 32.26 7.32 -11.68
C LEU A 309 31.34 6.12 -11.40
N LEU A 310 30.43 6.24 -10.41
CA LEU A 310 29.53 5.17 -10.01
C LEU A 310 28.42 4.97 -11.05
N SER A 311 28.70 4.09 -12.01
CA SER A 311 27.81 3.75 -13.13
C SER A 311 26.38 3.38 -12.70
N ARG A 312 25.40 3.69 -13.54
CA ARG A 312 23.96 3.34 -13.40
C ARG A 312 23.72 1.87 -12.99
N LYS A 313 24.58 0.94 -13.44
CA LYS A 313 24.57 -0.49 -13.05
C LYS A 313 24.74 -0.74 -11.54
N LEU A 314 25.58 0.04 -10.85
CA LEU A 314 25.79 -0.11 -9.39
C LEU A 314 24.56 0.36 -8.59
N ARG A 315 23.85 1.39 -9.08
CA ARG A 315 22.55 1.84 -8.52
C ARG A 315 21.46 0.77 -8.69
N GLU A 316 21.41 0.11 -9.85
CA GLU A 316 20.46 -0.97 -10.13
C GLU A 316 20.76 -2.25 -9.32
N LEU A 317 22.04 -2.56 -9.12
CA LEU A 317 22.50 -3.64 -8.24
C LEU A 317 22.15 -3.37 -6.77
N PHE A 318 22.29 -2.12 -6.30
CA PHE A 318 21.87 -1.72 -4.95
C PHE A 318 20.37 -1.94 -4.72
N LEU A 319 19.53 -1.56 -5.69
CA LEU A 319 18.07 -1.79 -5.63
C LEU A 319 17.68 -3.27 -5.64
N SER A 320 18.52 -4.12 -6.23
CA SER A 320 18.32 -5.59 -6.25
C SER A 320 18.87 -6.26 -4.98
N ALA A 321 19.96 -5.73 -4.44
CA ALA A 321 20.64 -6.26 -3.27
C ALA A 321 19.97 -5.87 -1.96
N ALA A 322 19.25 -4.73 -1.90
CA ALA A 322 18.46 -4.29 -0.73
C ALA A 322 17.36 -5.28 -0.30
N GLN A 323 17.06 -6.29 -1.12
CA GLN A 323 16.12 -7.37 -0.85
C GLN A 323 16.79 -8.66 -0.30
N LEU A 324 18.13 -8.71 -0.20
CA LEU A 324 18.89 -9.86 0.30
C LEU A 324 19.17 -9.78 1.81
N PRO A 325 19.36 -10.94 2.50
CA PRO A 325 19.87 -10.98 3.86
C PRO A 325 21.21 -10.24 3.99
N ARG A 326 21.38 -9.48 5.09
CA ARG A 326 22.49 -8.53 5.33
C ARG A 326 23.89 -9.06 4.97
N HIS A 327 24.20 -10.32 5.27
CA HIS A 327 25.52 -10.92 5.02
C HIS A 327 25.78 -11.21 3.52
N ARG A 328 24.77 -11.65 2.76
CA ARG A 328 24.89 -11.90 1.31
C ARG A 328 24.99 -10.61 0.52
N MET A 329 24.33 -9.56 0.99
CA MET A 329 24.38 -8.23 0.39
C MET A 329 25.78 -7.62 0.49
N ILE A 330 26.40 -7.70 1.68
CA ILE A 330 27.76 -7.19 1.92
C ILE A 330 28.77 -7.91 1.01
N ALA A 331 28.71 -9.25 0.95
CA ALA A 331 29.62 -10.03 0.10
C ALA A 331 29.51 -9.67 -1.39
N LEU A 332 28.28 -9.46 -1.89
CA LEU A 332 28.04 -9.08 -3.28
C LEU A 332 28.61 -7.70 -3.61
N VAL A 333 28.38 -6.71 -2.73
CA VAL A 333 28.84 -5.33 -2.94
C VAL A 333 30.35 -5.21 -2.81
N VAL A 334 30.97 -5.92 -1.85
CA VAL A 334 32.43 -5.98 -1.71
C VAL A 334 33.07 -6.59 -2.95
N SER A 335 32.56 -7.74 -3.44
CA SER A 335 33.07 -8.41 -4.64
C SER A 335 32.92 -7.55 -5.92
N LEU A 336 31.84 -6.77 -6.03
CA LEU A 336 31.62 -5.83 -7.13
C LEU A 336 32.56 -4.62 -7.09
N ILE A 337 32.85 -4.10 -5.89
CA ILE A 337 33.82 -3.02 -5.71
C ILE A 337 35.23 -3.55 -6.03
N GLU A 338 35.60 -4.72 -5.52
CA GLU A 338 36.91 -5.34 -5.79
C GLU A 338 37.12 -5.64 -7.28
N SER A 339 36.13 -6.23 -7.97
CA SER A 339 36.26 -6.52 -9.42
C SER A 339 36.43 -5.27 -10.30
N LYS A 340 35.76 -4.16 -9.96
CA LYS A 340 35.87 -2.91 -10.75
C LYS A 340 37.05 -2.02 -10.37
N TYR A 341 37.38 -1.91 -9.08
CA TYR A 341 38.43 -0.99 -8.60
C TYR A 341 39.81 -1.64 -8.51
N VAL A 342 39.91 -2.95 -8.24
CA VAL A 342 41.19 -3.63 -8.05
C VAL A 342 41.69 -4.26 -9.35
N ASN A 343 40.80 -4.79 -10.20
CA ASN A 343 41.21 -5.58 -11.38
C ASN A 343 41.06 -4.88 -12.73
N GLY A 344 40.49 -3.66 -12.79
CA GLY A 344 40.44 -2.86 -14.02
C GLY A 344 39.61 -3.45 -15.17
N GLU A 345 38.76 -4.44 -14.93
CA GLU A 345 37.92 -5.06 -15.96
C GLU A 345 36.61 -4.27 -16.15
N ASN A 346 36.40 -3.75 -17.36
CA ASN A 346 35.19 -3.00 -17.72
C ASN A 346 33.99 -3.87 -18.14
N ASP A 347 34.17 -5.18 -18.31
CA ASP A 347 33.12 -6.08 -18.77
C ASP A 347 32.84 -7.22 -17.78
N LEU A 348 31.78 -7.05 -16.98
CA LEU A 348 31.20 -8.12 -16.19
C LEU A 348 30.18 -8.90 -17.03
N ASN A 349 30.60 -10.03 -17.59
CA ASN A 349 29.69 -11.08 -18.03
C ASN A 349 29.28 -11.93 -16.81
N LEU A 350 28.14 -11.59 -16.20
CA LEU A 350 27.56 -12.42 -15.15
C LEU A 350 26.72 -13.52 -15.81
N THR A 351 27.24 -14.75 -15.85
CA THR A 351 26.41 -15.93 -16.09
C THR A 351 25.42 -16.11 -14.94
N PRO A 352 24.15 -16.46 -15.20
CA PRO A 352 23.17 -16.70 -14.15
C PRO A 352 23.63 -17.85 -13.25
N PHE A 353 23.63 -17.62 -11.94
CA PHE A 353 23.73 -18.68 -10.95
C PHE A 353 22.48 -19.56 -11.07
N TYR A 354 22.54 -20.60 -11.89
CA TYR A 354 21.60 -21.71 -11.80
C TYR A 354 22.02 -22.61 -10.64
N ASP A 355 21.06 -22.86 -9.76
CA ASP A 355 21.20 -23.72 -8.58
C ASP A 355 21.38 -25.17 -9.05
N THR A 356 22.63 -25.64 -9.11
CA THR A 356 22.98 -27.04 -9.33
C THR A 356 23.92 -27.51 -8.24
N SER A 357 23.36 -28.22 -7.26
CA SER A 357 23.91 -29.46 -6.67
C SER A 357 23.04 -29.80 -5.45
N SER A 358 22.25 -30.88 -5.42
CA SER A 358 22.68 -32.29 -5.38
C SER A 358 23.78 -32.57 -4.35
N ASP A 359 23.42 -33.48 -3.45
CA ASP A 359 24.25 -34.53 -2.87
C ASP A 359 24.91 -34.35 -1.48
N ASN A 360 24.48 -35.29 -0.62
CA ASN A 360 25.33 -36.19 0.17
C ASN A 360 26.27 -35.57 1.21
N CYS A 361 25.84 -35.56 2.47
CA CYS A 361 26.25 -36.57 3.46
C CYS A 361 25.40 -36.48 4.73
#